data_AF-A0A972Q1U6-F1
#
_entry.id   AF-A0A972Q1U6-F1
#
_cell.length_a   1.000
_cell.length_b   1.000
_cell.length_c   1.000
_cell.angle_alpha   90.00
_cell.angle_beta   90.00
_cell.angle_gamma   90.00
#
_symmetry.space_group_name_H-M   'P 1'
#
loop_
_entity.id
_entity.type
_entity.pdbx_description
1 polymer ?
#
loop_
_entity_poly.entity_id
_entity_poly.type
_entity_poly.pdbx_seq_one_letter_code
_entity_poly.pdbx_strand_id
1 'polypeptide(L)'
;MYTLILTLHNVTRWLVLFFGLIAVVRAFSGWLGKREWTKFDRQAGMMFAGMIDLQLLLGLILYFIYTPFTKVMFANFSGAMRDGVTRFFAIEHLLAMLVALVLAHIGASSVKKAAVAVSRHKRAAIWFTATLLLILAMIPWPFMDYGRPLLRLFGFTL
;
A
#
# COMPACT_ATOMS: atom_id res chain seq x y z
N MET A 1 14.26 12.61 -14.16
CA MET A 1 13.88 11.23 -13.76
C MET A 1 13.11 11.17 -12.44
N TYR A 2 13.53 11.90 -11.39
CA TYR A 2 12.78 12.01 -10.13
C TYR A 2 11.29 12.32 -10.32
N THR A 3 10.95 13.39 -11.05
CA THR A 3 9.56 13.83 -11.27
C THR A 3 8.69 12.75 -11.90
N LEU A 4 9.25 11.96 -12.82
CA LEU A 4 8.55 10.85 -13.46
C LEU A 4 8.22 9.77 -12.44
N ILE A 5 9.20 9.29 -11.66
CA ILE A 5 8.99 8.25 -10.65
C ILE A 5 8.03 8.74 -9.56
N LEU A 6 8.16 10.00 -9.12
CA LEU A 6 7.25 10.60 -8.16
C LEU A 6 5.81 10.65 -8.70
N THR A 7 5.64 11.01 -9.97
CA THR A 7 4.34 11.02 -10.65
C THR A 7 3.76 9.61 -10.70
N LEU A 8 4.55 8.63 -11.12
CA LEU A 8 4.13 7.23 -11.17
C LEU A 8 3.70 6.73 -9.79
N HIS A 9 4.53 6.91 -8.76
CA HIS A 9 4.23 6.52 -7.38
C HIS A 9 2.96 7.19 -6.83
N ASN A 10 2.73 8.45 -7.21
CA ASN A 10 1.54 9.19 -6.82
C ASN A 10 0.27 8.66 -7.52
N VAL A 11 0.35 8.34 -8.82
CA VAL A 11 -0.79 7.78 -9.57
C VAL A 11 -1.08 6.35 -9.15
N THR A 12 -0.05 5.52 -8.97
CA THR A 12 -0.20 4.11 -8.62
C THR A 12 -0.81 3.91 -7.23
N ARG A 13 -0.71 4.88 -6.30
CA ARG A 13 -1.41 4.79 -5.02
C ARG A 13 -2.93 4.71 -5.19
N TRP A 14 -3.47 5.43 -6.18
CA TRP A 14 -4.90 5.41 -6.47
C TRP A 14 -5.31 4.06 -7.07
N LEU A 15 -4.43 3.43 -7.85
CA LEU A 15 -4.63 2.06 -8.33
C LEU A 15 -4.61 1.05 -7.18
N VAL A 16 -3.69 1.18 -6.22
CA VAL A 16 -3.66 0.35 -5.00
C VAL A 16 -5.00 0.43 -4.26
N LEU A 17 -5.51 1.65 -4.04
CA LEU A 17 -6.79 1.85 -3.35
C LEU A 17 -7.97 1.29 -4.17
N PHE A 18 -7.98 1.50 -5.48
CA PHE A 18 -9.03 1.01 -6.36
C PHE A 18 -9.11 -0.52 -6.36
N PHE A 19 -7.99 -1.21 -6.61
CA PHE A 19 -7.95 -2.67 -6.60
C PHE A 19 -8.12 -3.25 -5.20
N GLY A 20 -7.63 -2.55 -4.16
CA GLY A 20 -7.85 -2.92 -2.77
C GLY A 20 -9.32 -2.89 -2.39
N LEU A 21 -10.05 -1.83 -2.77
CA LEU A 21 -11.49 -1.72 -2.54
C LEU A 21 -12.25 -2.85 -3.23
N ILE A 22 -11.93 -3.13 -4.50
CA ILE A 22 -12.54 -4.25 -5.24
C ILE A 22 -12.28 -5.57 -4.51
N ALA A 23 -11.03 -5.85 -4.12
CA ALA A 23 -10.66 -7.08 -3.43
C ALA A 23 -11.43 -7.25 -2.10
N VAL A 24 -11.53 -6.19 -1.31
CA VAL A 24 -12.25 -6.17 -0.03
C VAL A 24 -13.76 -6.38 -0.23
N VAL A 25 -14.39 -5.60 -1.12
CA VAL A 25 -15.83 -5.71 -1.40
C VAL A 25 -16.20 -7.11 -1.88
N ARG A 26 -15.40 -7.68 -2.79
CA ARG A 26 -15.63 -9.04 -3.30
C ARG A 26 -15.48 -10.08 -2.21
N ALA A 27 -14.44 -9.96 -1.37
CA ALA A 27 -14.21 -10.88 -0.27
C ALA A 27 -15.36 -10.87 0.74
N PHE A 28 -15.84 -9.70 1.18
CA PHE A 28 -16.97 -9.61 2.11
C PHE A 28 -18.27 -10.10 1.50
N SER A 29 -18.60 -9.67 0.27
CA SER A 29 -19.82 -10.11 -0.40
C SER A 29 -19.78 -11.62 -0.67
N GLY A 30 -18.59 -12.20 -0.93
CA GLY A 30 -18.41 -13.65 -1.09
C GLY A 30 -18.57 -14.41 0.21
N TRP A 31 -18.01 -13.88 1.30
CA TRP A 31 -18.07 -14.48 2.62
C TRP A 31 -19.49 -14.45 3.20
N LEU A 32 -20.12 -13.28 3.24
CA LEU A 32 -21.45 -13.08 3.81
C LEU A 32 -22.55 -13.75 2.97
N GLY A 33 -22.41 -13.70 1.65
CA GLY A 33 -23.34 -14.35 0.72
C GLY A 33 -23.06 -15.84 0.50
N LYS A 34 -22.06 -16.42 1.18
CA LYS A 34 -21.63 -17.83 1.01
C LYS A 34 -21.45 -18.24 -0.47
N ARG A 35 -20.93 -17.32 -1.29
CA ARG A 35 -20.78 -17.52 -2.73
C ARG A 35 -19.56 -18.40 -3.04
N GLU A 36 -19.60 -19.07 -4.18
CA GLU A 36 -18.45 -19.80 -4.70
C GLU A 36 -17.24 -18.88 -4.93
N TRP A 37 -16.05 -19.47 -4.91
CA TRP A 37 -14.80 -18.74 -5.18
C TRP A 37 -14.52 -18.72 -6.68
N THR A 38 -14.63 -17.55 -7.29
CA THR A 38 -14.53 -17.39 -8.75
C THR A 38 -13.12 -16.97 -9.21
N LYS A 39 -12.89 -17.04 -10.52
CA LYS A 39 -11.66 -16.49 -11.13
C LYS A 39 -11.50 -14.99 -10.86
N PHE A 40 -12.61 -14.25 -10.81
CA PHE A 40 -12.58 -12.81 -10.59
C PHE A 40 -12.20 -12.46 -9.15
N ASP A 41 -12.66 -13.23 -8.15
CA ASP A 41 -12.22 -13.06 -6.75
C ASP A 41 -10.71 -13.25 -6.60
N ARG A 42 -10.16 -14.27 -7.30
CA ARG A 42 -8.72 -14.50 -7.36
C ARG A 42 -7.99 -13.34 -8.05
N GLN A 43 -8.47 -12.87 -9.19
CA GLN A 43 -7.85 -11.77 -9.92
C GLN A 43 -7.86 -10.47 -9.12
N ALA A 44 -8.96 -10.13 -8.45
CA ALA A 44 -9.03 -8.94 -7.60
C ALA A 44 -7.95 -8.94 -6.51
N GLY A 45 -7.80 -10.07 -5.79
CA GLY A 45 -6.74 -10.21 -4.77
C GLY A 45 -5.32 -10.15 -5.35
N MET A 46 -5.09 -10.76 -6.51
CA MET A 46 -3.78 -10.72 -7.17
C MET A 46 -3.43 -9.31 -7.68
N MET A 47 -4.40 -8.58 -8.24
CA MET A 47 -4.20 -7.19 -8.68
C MET A 47 -3.91 -6.28 -7.50
N PHE A 48 -4.62 -6.45 -6.38
CA PHE A 48 -4.34 -5.66 -5.18
C PHE A 48 -2.90 -5.88 -4.67
N ALA A 49 -2.49 -7.14 -4.50
CA ALA A 49 -1.13 -7.46 -4.06
C ALA A 49 -0.07 -6.95 -5.06
N GLY A 50 -0.28 -7.17 -6.36
CA GLY A 50 0.66 -6.72 -7.40
C GLY A 50 0.77 -5.19 -7.50
N MET A 51 -0.30 -4.44 -7.25
CA MET A 51 -0.23 -2.99 -7.18
C MET A 51 0.54 -2.51 -5.94
N ILE A 52 0.45 -3.21 -4.82
CA ILE A 52 1.29 -2.93 -3.64
C ILE A 52 2.76 -3.19 -3.96
N ASP A 53 3.08 -4.28 -4.67
CA ASP A 53 4.45 -4.59 -5.10
C ASP A 53 5.02 -3.45 -5.95
N LEU A 54 4.26 -2.99 -6.95
CA LEU A 54 4.65 -1.88 -7.82
C LEU A 54 4.78 -0.57 -7.04
N GLN A 55 3.83 -0.27 -6.15
CA GLN A 55 3.83 0.93 -5.32
C GLN A 55 5.06 0.99 -4.43
N LEU A 56 5.38 -0.13 -3.76
CA LEU A 56 6.54 -0.24 -2.90
C LEU A 56 7.82 -0.11 -3.72
N LEU A 57 7.95 -0.77 -4.86
CA LEU A 57 9.13 -0.65 -5.73
C LEU A 57 9.41 0.80 -6.11
N LEU A 58 8.39 1.53 -6.57
CA LEU A 58 8.51 2.95 -6.90
C LEU A 58 8.89 3.78 -5.65
N GLY A 59 8.33 3.44 -4.49
CA GLY A 59 8.64 4.07 -3.21
C GLY A 59 10.08 3.84 -2.77
N LEU A 60 10.60 2.62 -2.91
CA LEU A 60 11.99 2.27 -2.59
C LEU A 60 12.97 2.98 -3.53
N ILE A 61 12.64 3.10 -4.83
CA ILE A 61 13.42 3.88 -5.78
C ILE A 61 13.48 5.36 -5.33
N LEU A 62 12.35 5.95 -4.93
CA LEU A 62 12.33 7.32 -4.40
C LEU A 62 13.15 7.44 -3.11
N TYR A 63 13.05 6.46 -2.22
CA TYR A 63 13.69 6.46 -0.91
C TYR A 63 15.22 6.33 -0.99
N PHE A 64 15.73 5.40 -1.81
CA PHE A 64 17.16 5.10 -1.88
C PHE A 64 17.92 5.90 -2.93
N ILE A 65 17.27 6.26 -4.05
CA ILE A 65 17.97 6.86 -5.20
C ILE A 65 17.78 8.37 -5.23
N TYR A 66 16.53 8.85 -5.12
CA TYR A 66 16.23 10.24 -5.43
C TYR A 66 16.09 11.15 -4.22
N THR A 67 15.85 10.60 -3.03
CA THR A 67 15.63 11.40 -1.81
C THR A 67 16.76 11.15 -0.82
N PRO A 68 17.32 12.17 -0.15
CA PRO A 68 18.43 12.00 0.76
C PRO A 68 17.99 11.47 2.15
N PHE A 69 16.83 10.83 2.30
CA PHE A 69 16.35 10.38 3.62
C PHE A 69 17.37 9.47 4.30
N THR A 70 17.96 8.52 3.56
CA THR A 70 19.03 7.67 4.07
C THR A 70 20.23 8.50 4.54
N LYS A 71 20.69 9.47 3.74
CA LYS A 71 21.82 10.35 4.08
C LYS A 71 21.54 11.20 5.32
N VAL A 72 20.34 11.76 5.44
CA VAL A 72 19.92 12.56 6.60
C VAL A 72 19.88 11.70 7.86
N MET A 73 19.34 10.48 7.77
CA MET A 73 19.30 9.52 8.88
C MET A 73 20.70 9.11 9.36
N PHE A 74 21.64 8.86 8.44
CA PHE A 74 23.02 8.50 8.80
C PHE A 74 23.85 9.68 9.33
N ALA A 75 23.59 10.90 8.85
CA ALA A 75 24.33 12.09 9.27
C ALA A 75 23.88 12.61 10.65
N ASN A 76 22.59 12.53 10.97
CA ASN A 76 22.05 12.98 12.26
C ASN A 76 20.75 12.24 12.64
N PHE A 77 20.89 10.99 13.08
CA PHE A 77 19.76 10.15 13.48
C PHE A 77 18.89 10.81 14.57
N SER A 78 19.52 11.35 15.62
CA SER A 78 18.79 11.97 16.76
C SER A 78 17.96 13.17 16.32
N GLY A 79 18.51 14.03 15.44
CA GLY A 79 17.78 15.15 14.85
C GLY A 79 16.62 14.68 13.97
N ALA A 80 16.86 13.69 13.12
CA ALA A 80 15.84 13.14 12.22
C ALA A 80 14.67 12.49 12.96
N MET A 81 14.92 11.87 14.11
CA MET A 81 13.86 11.31 14.97
C MET A 81 13.01 12.38 15.67
N ARG A 82 13.54 13.60 15.86
CA ARG A 82 12.81 14.71 16.46
C ARG A 82 11.96 15.47 15.44
N ASP A 83 12.38 15.51 14.18
CA ASP A 83 11.62 16.12 13.09
C ASP A 83 10.51 15.17 12.60
N GLY A 84 9.25 15.56 12.80
CA GLY A 84 8.09 14.70 12.49
C GLY A 84 7.97 14.35 11.00
N VAL A 85 8.29 15.29 10.10
CA VAL A 85 8.21 15.07 8.66
C VAL A 85 9.28 14.07 8.22
N THR A 86 10.54 14.27 8.65
CA THR A 86 11.65 13.38 8.32
C THR A 86 11.40 11.99 8.91
N ARG A 87 11.03 11.89 10.19
CA ARG A 87 10.73 10.60 10.83
C ARG A 87 9.62 9.82 10.11
N PHE A 88 8.54 10.50 9.71
CA PHE A 88 7.44 9.88 9.01
C PHE A 88 7.88 9.23 7.70
N PHE A 89 8.53 10.00 6.80
CA PHE A 89 8.93 9.47 5.48
C PHE A 89 10.13 8.53 5.56
N ALA A 90 11.06 8.77 6.49
CA ALA A 90 12.27 7.97 6.62
C ALA A 90 12.01 6.61 7.26
N ILE A 91 11.03 6.51 8.17
CA ILE A 91 10.83 5.32 9.00
C ILE A 91 9.38 4.86 8.96
N GLU A 92 8.46 5.66 9.49
CA GLU A 92 7.10 5.21 9.82
C GLU A 92 6.35 4.73 8.57
N HIS A 93 6.37 5.55 7.51
CA HIS A 93 5.74 5.25 6.24
C HIS A 93 6.39 4.03 5.57
N LEU A 94 7.72 3.98 5.48
CA LEU A 94 8.44 2.87 4.85
C LEU A 94 8.17 1.54 5.55
N LEU A 95 8.30 1.51 6.89
CA LEU A 95 8.06 0.32 7.69
C LEU A 95 6.62 -0.16 7.57
N ALA A 96 5.66 0.76 7.63
CA ALA A 96 4.26 0.40 7.49
C ALA A 96 3.94 -0.14 6.08
N MET A 97 4.56 0.38 5.02
CA MET A 97 4.38 -0.16 3.66
C MET A 97 4.99 -1.55 3.52
N LEU A 98 6.12 -1.85 4.18
CA LEU A 98 6.69 -3.19 4.23
C LEU A 98 5.78 -4.17 5.00
N VAL A 99 5.19 -3.73 6.11
CA VAL A 99 4.20 -4.53 6.84
C VAL A 99 2.97 -4.77 5.96
N ALA A 100 2.46 -3.75 5.28
CA ALA A 100 1.32 -3.88 4.36
C ALA A 100 1.60 -4.89 3.23
N LEU A 101 2.79 -4.85 2.64
CA LEU A 101 3.27 -5.83 1.67
C LEU A 101 3.18 -7.26 2.24
N VAL A 102 3.78 -7.48 3.41
CA VAL A 102 3.80 -8.80 4.06
C VAL A 102 2.37 -9.28 4.34
N LEU A 103 1.51 -8.42 4.89
CA LEU A 103 0.09 -8.74 5.13
C LEU A 103 -0.64 -9.13 3.84
N ALA A 104 -0.41 -8.40 2.73
CA ALA A 104 -1.03 -8.69 1.45
C ALA A 104 -0.64 -10.09 0.93
N HIS A 105 0.65 -10.43 1.01
CA HIS A 105 1.18 -11.72 0.54
C HIS A 105 0.83 -12.88 1.48
N ILE A 106 0.77 -12.66 2.79
CA ILE A 106 0.19 -13.62 3.74
C ILE A 106 -1.28 -13.86 3.40
N GLY A 107 -2.05 -12.80 3.15
CA GLY A 107 -3.43 -12.88 2.70
C GLY A 107 -3.58 -13.74 1.45
N ALA A 108 -2.87 -13.39 0.38
CA ALA A 108 -2.90 -14.13 -0.89
C ALA A 108 -2.49 -15.60 -0.72
N SER A 109 -1.45 -15.88 0.09
CA SER A 109 -1.00 -17.25 0.37
C SER A 109 -2.01 -18.04 1.19
N SER A 110 -2.62 -17.41 2.19
CA SER A 110 -3.62 -18.03 3.06
C SER A 110 -4.89 -18.39 2.29
N VAL A 111 -5.32 -17.55 1.33
CA VAL A 111 -6.46 -17.80 0.44
C VAL A 111 -6.18 -19.02 -0.44
N LYS A 112 -4.99 -19.13 -1.05
CA LYS A 112 -4.61 -20.31 -1.86
C LYS A 112 -4.64 -21.61 -1.06
N LYS A 113 -4.26 -21.56 0.22
CA LYS A 113 -4.24 -22.72 1.13
C LYS A 113 -5.61 -23.12 1.71
N ALA A 114 -6.68 -22.35 1.46
CA ALA A 114 -8.00 -22.70 1.98
C ALA A 114 -8.75 -23.68 1.04
N ALA A 115 -9.32 -24.73 1.64
CA ALA A 115 -10.00 -25.81 0.92
C ALA A 115 -11.37 -25.41 0.36
N VAL A 116 -12.17 -24.67 1.14
CA VAL A 116 -13.57 -24.32 0.80
C VAL A 116 -13.75 -22.84 0.50
N ALA A 117 -14.70 -22.50 -0.38
CA ALA A 117 -14.94 -21.15 -0.87
C ALA A 117 -15.17 -20.12 0.25
N VAL A 118 -16.02 -20.46 1.24
CA VAL A 118 -16.31 -19.58 2.38
C VAL A 118 -15.04 -19.23 3.17
N SER A 119 -14.13 -20.19 3.36
CA SER A 119 -12.86 -19.98 4.07
C SER A 119 -11.91 -19.09 3.26
N ARG A 120 -11.90 -19.22 1.93
CA ARG A 120 -11.14 -18.33 1.03
C ARG A 120 -11.61 -16.89 1.14
N HIS A 121 -12.92 -16.67 1.04
CA HIS A 121 -13.51 -15.33 1.16
C HIS A 121 -13.28 -14.72 2.54
N LYS A 122 -13.44 -15.48 3.63
CA LYS A 122 -13.15 -15.00 4.99
C LYS A 122 -11.70 -14.58 5.16
N ARG A 123 -10.74 -15.40 4.70
CA ARG A 123 -9.31 -15.07 4.76
C ARG A 123 -8.99 -13.83 3.94
N ALA A 124 -9.50 -13.74 2.71
CA ALA A 124 -9.34 -12.57 1.87
C ALA A 124 -9.91 -11.31 2.55
N ALA A 125 -11.09 -11.39 3.16
CA ALA A 125 -11.73 -10.25 3.81
C ALA A 125 -10.89 -9.74 4.98
N ILE A 126 -10.39 -10.63 5.84
CA ILE A 126 -9.57 -10.24 7.00
C ILE A 126 -8.25 -9.61 6.54
N TRP A 127 -7.47 -10.31 5.72
CA TRP A 127 -6.12 -9.87 5.37
C TRP A 127 -6.13 -8.65 4.45
N PHE A 128 -6.95 -8.64 3.41
CA PHE A 128 -6.98 -7.51 2.48
C PHE A 128 -7.54 -6.25 3.12
N THR A 129 -8.48 -6.37 4.07
CA THR A 129 -8.96 -5.21 4.85
C THR A 129 -7.87 -4.69 5.77
N ALA A 130 -7.17 -5.56 6.51
CA ALA A 130 -6.07 -5.14 7.37
C ALA A 130 -4.97 -4.43 6.57
N THR A 131 -4.59 -4.97 5.41
CA THR A 131 -3.65 -4.34 4.47
C THR A 131 -4.17 -2.98 4.00
N LEU A 132 -5.42 -2.89 3.53
CA LEU A 132 -5.98 -1.66 2.99
C LEU A 132 -6.09 -0.56 4.05
N LEU A 133 -6.51 -0.90 5.27
CA LEU A 133 -6.59 0.05 6.38
C LEU A 133 -5.21 0.58 6.78
N LEU A 134 -4.19 -0.29 6.84
CA LEU A 134 -2.82 0.14 7.13
C LEU A 134 -2.30 1.10 6.04
N ILE A 135 -2.56 0.80 4.76
CA ILE A 135 -2.19 1.68 3.64
C ILE A 135 -2.91 3.02 3.76
N LEU A 136 -4.23 3.02 3.97
CA LEU A 136 -5.02 4.24 4.13
C LEU A 136 -4.51 5.10 5.30
N ALA A 137 -4.15 4.49 6.43
CA ALA A 137 -3.63 5.21 7.59
C ALA A 137 -2.27 5.88 7.34
N MET A 138 -1.49 5.34 6.40
CA MET A 138 -0.09 5.72 6.17
C MET A 138 0.13 6.48 4.86
N ILE A 139 -0.93 6.73 4.08
CA ILE A 139 -0.88 7.70 2.99
C ILE A 139 -0.79 9.11 3.60
N PRO A 140 0.18 9.95 3.19
CA PRO A 140 0.31 11.31 3.69
C PRO A 140 -0.75 12.22 3.06
N TRP A 141 -1.98 12.16 3.57
CA TRP A 141 -3.09 12.94 3.07
C TRP A 141 -2.89 14.45 3.21
N PRO A 142 -3.50 15.29 2.35
CA PRO A 142 -3.28 16.75 2.39
C PRO A 142 -3.61 17.42 3.72
N PHE A 143 -4.49 16.83 4.53
CA PHE A 143 -4.92 17.35 5.83
C PHE A 143 -4.00 16.93 7.00
N MET A 144 -2.92 16.20 6.75
CA MET A 144 -1.92 15.82 7.76
C MET A 144 -0.76 16.82 7.81
N ASP A 145 -0.04 16.89 8.92
CA ASP A 145 1.11 17.78 9.11
C ASP A 145 2.22 17.56 8.06
N TYR A 146 2.37 16.33 7.58
CA TYR A 146 3.31 15.92 6.52
C TYR A 146 2.61 15.64 5.19
N GLY A 147 1.44 16.25 5.00
CA GLY A 147 0.55 16.02 3.86
C GLY A 147 1.20 16.25 2.50
N ARG A 148 0.66 15.53 1.51
CA ARG A 148 1.06 15.64 0.11
C ARG A 148 -0.19 15.84 -0.76
N PRO A 149 -0.10 16.63 -1.84
CA PRO A 149 -1.18 16.81 -2.82
C PRO A 149 -1.82 15.51 -3.29
N LEU A 150 -3.09 15.57 -3.69
CA LEU A 150 -3.88 14.42 -4.15
C LEU A 150 -3.42 13.94 -5.53
N LEU A 151 -2.91 14.83 -6.37
CA LEU A 151 -2.25 14.45 -7.61
C LEU A 151 -0.94 15.21 -7.77
N ARG A 152 0.06 14.50 -8.29
CA ARG A 152 1.34 15.08 -8.72
C ARG A 152 1.64 14.57 -10.11
N LEU A 153 1.45 15.42 -11.12
CA LEU A 153 1.57 15.08 -12.53
C LEU A 153 2.69 15.90 -13.16
N PHE A 154 3.86 15.31 -13.36
CA PHE A 154 4.98 15.94 -14.06
C PHE A 154 5.39 17.31 -13.49
N GLY A 155 5.22 17.51 -12.18
CA GLY A 155 5.54 18.76 -11.49
C GLY A 155 4.32 19.63 -11.16
N PHE A 156 3.16 19.37 -11.77
CA PHE A 156 1.89 20.01 -11.41
C PHE A 156 1.24 19.30 -10.23
N THR A 157 0.61 20.05 -9.33
CA THR A 157 -0.05 19.49 -8.14
C THR A 157 -1.50 19.93 -8.04
N LEU A 158 -2.38 19.00 -7.69
CA LEU A 158 -3.82 19.20 -7.42
C LEU A 158 -4.20 18.59 -6.07
#